data_AF-A0A947NUC9-F1
#
_entry.id   AF-A0A947NUC9-F1
#
_cell.length_a   1.000
_cell.length_b   1.000
_cell.length_c   1.000
_cell.angle_alpha   90.00
_cell.angle_beta   90.00
_cell.angle_gamma   90.00
#
_symmetry.space_group_name_H-M   'P 1'
#
loop_
_entity.id
_entity.type
_entity.pdbx_description
1 polymer ?
#
loop_
_entity_poly.entity_id
_entity_poly.type
_entity_poly.pdbx_seq_one_letter_code
_entity_poly.pdbx_strand_id
1 'polypeptide(L)'
;MKNKIKNVFFVALFIAAGLWLHPTNSQATLLDDLNGLVAQSQALDTQLKDITLTGDTVCGPLVAANQAARDLVNNITQIDQGLAAHLQVDVDILTALNQLAALTPNLASENLRLSVDLQTLSQTGQAITIKDGIVAMLQLSDDIGTMADRIGEMADKILVMSDNIGLMADRIIATQEIQNENIQLTQQSILQTQTNMLTVTSLVETSTNDLTLDQLVIDGNLLAAKMVAVILNPFTMKTQLATVATDVQTFLAKVTTAYGTIAQQSATSTMYINTTSLTSLANVSIMLTSLTTAVDGYVIAIDALKNITSSTSLSASLKSMLQLSADIGVMANRILEMGDLILAMADNIGMEADQILITQQLQNANVATVQTSILAAQDLAITIIAARNL
;
A
#
# COMPACT_ATOMS: atom_id res chain seq x y z
N MET A 1 -78.65 -3.84 -67.24
CA MET A 1 -77.84 -2.66 -66.88
C MET A 1 -76.38 -3.02 -67.16
N LYS A 2 -75.86 -2.74 -68.35
CA LYS A 2 -75.09 -1.52 -68.75
C LYS A 2 -73.75 -1.34 -68.01
N ASN A 3 -72.67 -1.69 -68.73
CA ASN A 3 -71.42 -0.93 -68.98
C ASN A 3 -70.82 0.02 -67.91
N LYS A 4 -69.52 -0.20 -67.64
CA LYS A 4 -68.35 0.72 -67.79
C LYS A 4 -67.14 0.04 -67.09
N ILE A 5 -66.06 -0.47 -67.68
CA ILE A 5 -65.10 -0.05 -68.74
C ILE A 5 -64.33 1.26 -68.43
N LYS A 6 -63.05 1.05 -68.06
CA LYS A 6 -61.78 1.76 -68.37
C LYS A 6 -61.27 2.98 -67.55
N ASN A 7 -59.94 2.91 -67.35
CA ASN A 7 -58.91 3.94 -67.06
C ASN A 7 -58.69 4.30 -65.58
N VAL A 8 -57.50 4.51 -64.99
CA VAL A 8 -56.08 4.53 -65.43
C VAL A 8 -55.21 4.72 -64.14
N PHE A 9 -54.03 4.07 -64.08
CA PHE A 9 -52.79 4.41 -63.33
C PHE A 9 -52.63 4.30 -61.78
N PHE A 10 -51.69 3.43 -61.39
CA PHE A 10 -50.58 3.57 -60.42
C PHE A 10 -50.83 4.12 -58.99
N VAL A 11 -50.69 3.25 -57.97
CA VAL A 11 -50.02 3.45 -56.65
C VAL A 11 -49.88 2.02 -56.05
N ALA A 12 -48.72 1.34 -56.07
CA ALA A 12 -47.62 1.42 -55.11
C ALA A 12 -48.04 1.31 -53.62
N LEU A 13 -48.05 0.10 -53.04
CA LEU A 13 -47.92 -0.09 -51.57
C LEU A 13 -47.45 -1.53 -51.26
N PHE A 14 -46.16 -1.70 -50.97
CA PHE A 14 -45.60 -2.01 -49.64
C PHE A 14 -46.10 -3.32 -48.99
N ILE A 15 -45.22 -4.33 -49.02
CA ILE A 15 -45.00 -5.19 -47.86
C ILE A 15 -43.56 -4.95 -47.43
N ALA A 16 -43.42 -4.09 -46.43
CA ALA A 16 -42.23 -3.93 -45.61
C ALA A 16 -42.56 -4.49 -44.23
N ALA A 17 -41.78 -5.48 -43.78
CA ALA A 17 -41.58 -5.86 -42.37
C ALA A 17 -40.49 -6.96 -42.36
N GLY A 18 -39.29 -6.81 -41.82
CA GLY A 18 -38.77 -5.75 -40.96
C GLY A 18 -37.32 -5.42 -41.30
N LEU A 19 -37.10 -4.15 -41.63
CA LEU A 19 -35.91 -3.43 -41.22
C LEU A 19 -35.90 -3.40 -39.68
N TRP A 20 -35.00 -4.15 -39.07
CA TRP A 20 -34.54 -3.81 -37.72
C TRP A 20 -33.42 -2.78 -37.86
N LEU A 21 -33.84 -1.51 -37.88
CA LEU A 21 -33.03 -0.41 -37.35
C LEU A 21 -32.84 -0.69 -35.86
N HIS A 22 -31.69 -1.25 -35.49
CA HIS A 22 -31.20 -1.11 -34.14
C HIS A 22 -30.39 0.19 -34.04
N PRO A 23 -30.59 0.97 -32.96
CA PRO A 23 -29.78 2.14 -32.68
C PRO A 23 -28.33 1.71 -32.41
N THR A 24 -27.42 2.60 -32.76
CA THR A 24 -25.99 2.56 -32.46
C THR A 24 -25.71 2.21 -31.00
N ASN A 25 -25.29 0.97 -30.74
CA ASN A 25 -24.43 0.61 -29.62
C ASN A 25 -23.05 0.37 -30.23
N SER A 26 -22.06 1.25 -29.99
CA SER A 26 -21.02 0.96 -28.99
C SER A 26 -20.37 -0.40 -29.28
N GLN A 27 -19.26 -0.39 -30.03
CA GLN A 27 -18.31 -1.48 -30.27
C GLN A 27 -18.84 -2.88 -29.90
N ALA A 28 -19.34 -3.62 -30.90
CA ALA A 28 -19.33 -5.07 -30.81
C ALA A 28 -17.90 -5.50 -30.43
N THR A 29 -17.75 -6.45 -29.51
CA THR A 29 -16.42 -6.88 -29.10
C THR A 29 -15.72 -7.46 -30.34
N LEU A 30 -14.39 -7.27 -30.50
CA LEU A 30 -13.64 -7.82 -31.65
C LEU A 30 -13.97 -9.30 -31.89
N LEU A 31 -14.27 -10.04 -30.81
CA LEU A 31 -14.74 -11.41 -30.86
C LEU A 31 -16.08 -11.58 -31.58
N ASP A 32 -17.08 -10.75 -31.28
CA ASP A 32 -18.39 -10.78 -31.97
C ASP A 32 -18.24 -10.46 -33.46
N ASP A 33 -17.39 -9.50 -33.78
CA ASP A 33 -17.07 -9.12 -35.16
C ASP A 33 -16.39 -10.25 -35.92
N LEU A 34 -15.38 -10.91 -35.32
CA LEU A 34 -14.71 -12.07 -35.91
C LEU A 34 -15.63 -13.28 -36.04
N ASN A 35 -16.49 -13.55 -35.05
CA ASN A 35 -17.50 -14.60 -35.14
C ASN A 35 -18.52 -14.32 -36.25
N GLY A 36 -18.87 -13.05 -36.45
CA GLY A 36 -19.67 -12.59 -37.58
C GLY A 36 -18.99 -12.90 -38.93
N LEU A 37 -17.69 -12.63 -39.06
CA LEU A 37 -16.92 -12.99 -40.26
C LEU A 37 -16.85 -14.50 -40.48
N VAL A 38 -16.63 -15.30 -39.43
CA VAL A 38 -16.61 -16.77 -39.51
C VAL A 38 -17.95 -17.29 -40.04
N ALA A 39 -19.07 -16.79 -39.50
CA ALA A 39 -20.40 -17.18 -39.95
C ALA A 39 -20.65 -16.79 -41.41
N GLN A 40 -20.25 -15.59 -41.83
CA GLN A 40 -20.35 -15.15 -43.23
C GLN A 40 -19.49 -16.02 -44.16
N SER A 41 -18.27 -16.35 -43.75
CA SER A 41 -17.36 -17.21 -44.52
C SER A 41 -17.88 -18.65 -44.65
N GLN A 42 -18.52 -19.20 -43.60
CA GLN A 42 -19.16 -20.52 -43.66
C GLN A 42 -20.40 -20.52 -44.57
N ALA A 43 -21.19 -19.44 -44.54
CA ALA A 43 -22.34 -19.28 -45.42
C ALA A 43 -21.90 -19.20 -46.89
N LEU A 44 -20.82 -18.47 -47.18
CA LEU A 44 -20.23 -18.42 -48.51
C LEU A 44 -19.68 -19.79 -48.95
N ASP A 45 -18.97 -20.50 -48.08
CA ASP A 45 -18.47 -21.86 -48.38
C ASP A 45 -19.62 -22.82 -48.73
N THR A 46 -20.69 -22.79 -47.94
CA THR A 46 -21.91 -23.59 -48.22
C THR A 46 -22.54 -23.18 -49.54
N GLN A 47 -22.67 -21.87 -49.79
CA GLN A 47 -23.21 -21.35 -51.04
C GLN A 47 -22.38 -21.83 -52.24
N LEU A 48 -21.04 -21.79 -52.17
CA LEU A 48 -20.17 -22.26 -53.25
C LEU A 48 -20.30 -23.76 -53.51
N LYS A 49 -20.44 -24.59 -52.46
CA LYS A 49 -20.67 -26.04 -52.58
C LYS A 49 -21.99 -26.36 -53.28
N ASP A 50 -23.02 -25.59 -52.98
CA ASP A 50 -24.37 -25.79 -53.53
C ASP A 50 -24.52 -25.30 -54.98
N ILE A 51 -23.54 -24.56 -55.52
CA ILE A 51 -23.57 -24.14 -56.91
C ILE A 51 -23.32 -25.34 -57.83
N THR A 52 -24.34 -25.66 -58.61
CA THR A 52 -24.29 -26.55 -59.78
C THR A 52 -24.44 -25.74 -61.06
N LEU A 53 -23.42 -25.76 -61.91
CA LEU A 53 -23.44 -25.01 -63.17
C LEU A 53 -24.13 -25.83 -64.28
N THR A 54 -25.05 -25.20 -65.00
CA THR A 54 -25.69 -25.77 -66.20
C THR A 54 -25.71 -24.72 -67.32
N GLY A 55 -25.89 -25.13 -68.58
CA GLY A 55 -25.79 -24.24 -69.75
C GLY A 55 -26.68 -22.98 -69.71
N ASP A 56 -27.78 -23.00 -68.95
CA ASP A 56 -28.75 -21.89 -68.84
C ASP A 56 -28.67 -21.13 -67.50
N THR A 57 -27.93 -21.63 -66.50
CA THR A 57 -27.97 -21.11 -65.11
C THR A 57 -26.61 -20.62 -64.57
N VAL A 58 -25.60 -20.44 -65.42
CA VAL A 58 -24.23 -20.08 -65.00
C VAL A 58 -24.13 -18.73 -64.26
N CYS A 59 -24.78 -17.68 -64.78
CA CYS A 59 -24.48 -16.31 -64.34
C CYS A 59 -25.09 -15.94 -62.98
N GLY A 60 -26.33 -16.36 -62.69
CA GLY A 60 -27.04 -15.95 -61.47
C GLY A 60 -26.35 -16.38 -60.17
N PRO A 61 -26.03 -17.66 -59.98
CA PRO A 61 -25.38 -18.16 -58.77
C PRO A 61 -23.95 -17.62 -58.57
N LEU A 62 -23.18 -17.47 -59.66
CA LEU A 62 -21.81 -16.92 -59.61
C LEU A 62 -21.79 -15.43 -59.25
N VAL A 63 -22.71 -14.64 -59.79
CA VAL A 63 -22.84 -13.21 -59.44
C VAL A 63 -23.23 -13.06 -57.96
N ALA A 64 -24.14 -13.90 -57.45
CA ALA A 64 -24.50 -13.89 -56.04
C ALA A 64 -23.33 -14.28 -55.13
N ALA A 65 -22.52 -15.27 -55.53
CA ALA A 65 -21.33 -15.69 -54.79
C ALA A 65 -20.25 -14.59 -54.77
N ASN A 66 -20.04 -13.90 -55.89
CA ASN A 66 -19.14 -12.75 -55.96
C ASN A 66 -19.58 -11.63 -55.03
N GLN A 67 -20.87 -11.28 -55.02
CA GLN A 67 -21.36 -10.23 -54.15
C GLN A 67 -21.12 -10.59 -52.68
N ALA A 68 -21.40 -11.83 -52.28
CA ALA A 68 -21.15 -12.31 -50.92
C ALA A 68 -19.66 -12.32 -50.56
N ALA A 69 -18.77 -12.71 -51.48
CA ALA A 69 -17.32 -12.65 -51.27
C ALA A 69 -16.82 -11.20 -51.13
N ARG A 70 -17.34 -10.28 -51.94
CA ARG A 70 -17.03 -8.85 -51.88
C ARG A 70 -17.48 -8.22 -50.58
N ASP A 71 -18.69 -8.55 -50.12
CA ASP A 71 -19.24 -8.08 -48.85
C ASP A 71 -18.40 -8.60 -47.67
N LEU A 72 -17.98 -9.87 -47.73
CA LEU A 72 -17.07 -10.46 -46.75
C LEU A 72 -15.74 -9.71 -46.71
N VAL A 73 -15.08 -9.49 -47.85
CA VAL A 73 -13.83 -8.69 -47.94
C VAL A 73 -14.01 -7.31 -47.33
N ASN A 74 -15.11 -6.61 -47.65
CA ASN A 74 -15.40 -5.29 -47.10
C ASN A 74 -15.54 -5.31 -45.58
N ASN A 75 -16.20 -6.33 -45.02
CA ASN A 75 -16.35 -6.47 -43.57
C ASN A 75 -14.99 -6.77 -42.90
N ILE A 76 -14.16 -7.62 -43.52
CA ILE A 76 -12.77 -7.81 -43.08
C ILE A 76 -12.03 -6.45 -43.11
N THR A 77 -12.33 -5.57 -44.08
CA THR A 77 -11.71 -4.22 -44.24
C THR A 77 -12.01 -3.33 -43.09
N GLN A 78 -13.27 -3.29 -42.70
CA GLN A 78 -13.71 -2.46 -41.60
C GLN A 78 -13.10 -2.94 -40.28
N ILE A 79 -13.03 -4.25 -40.06
CA ILE A 79 -12.48 -4.83 -38.82
C ILE A 79 -10.96 -4.56 -38.74
N ASP A 80 -10.20 -4.87 -39.79
CA ASP A 80 -8.75 -4.62 -39.89
C ASP A 80 -8.37 -3.15 -39.64
N GLN A 81 -9.12 -2.21 -40.23
CA GLN A 81 -8.92 -0.78 -40.01
C GLN A 81 -9.32 -0.34 -38.59
N GLY A 82 -10.23 -1.08 -37.96
CA GLY A 82 -10.70 -0.86 -36.60
C GLY A 82 -9.80 -1.44 -35.51
N LEU A 83 -8.78 -2.24 -35.85
CA LEU A 83 -7.80 -2.75 -34.88
C LEU A 83 -6.94 -1.59 -34.33
N ALA A 84 -7.39 -1.01 -33.22
CA ALA A 84 -6.68 0.02 -32.47
C ALA A 84 -5.70 -0.59 -31.43
N ALA A 85 -4.74 0.21 -30.96
CA ALA A 85 -3.61 -0.17 -30.10
C ALA A 85 -3.96 -0.62 -28.66
N HIS A 86 -5.23 -0.95 -28.38
CA HIS A 86 -5.68 -1.47 -27.09
C HIS A 86 -6.78 -2.51 -27.32
N LEU A 87 -6.36 -3.70 -27.68
CA LEU A 87 -7.24 -4.86 -27.79
C LEU A 87 -6.84 -5.88 -26.74
N GLN A 88 -7.82 -6.38 -26.00
CA GLN A 88 -7.62 -7.58 -25.21
C GLN A 88 -7.65 -8.77 -26.17
N VAL A 89 -6.49 -9.34 -26.45
CA VAL A 89 -6.39 -10.58 -27.23
C VAL A 89 -6.65 -11.73 -26.27
N ASP A 90 -7.74 -12.45 -26.51
CA ASP A 90 -8.15 -13.63 -25.76
C ASP A 90 -8.02 -14.88 -26.67
N VAL A 91 -7.96 -16.06 -26.07
CA VAL A 91 -7.96 -17.35 -26.78
C VAL A 91 -9.15 -17.49 -27.70
N ASP A 92 -10.31 -16.91 -27.34
CA ASP A 92 -11.51 -16.92 -28.17
C ASP A 92 -11.32 -16.09 -29.45
N ILE A 93 -10.60 -14.97 -29.37
CA ILE A 93 -10.27 -14.12 -30.54
C ILE A 93 -9.28 -14.85 -31.45
N LEU A 94 -8.24 -15.46 -30.89
CA LEU A 94 -7.29 -16.28 -31.65
C LEU A 94 -7.97 -17.49 -32.30
N THR A 95 -8.93 -18.10 -31.61
CA THR A 95 -9.72 -19.21 -32.13
C THR A 95 -10.60 -18.77 -33.29
N ALA A 96 -11.32 -17.65 -33.17
CA ALA A 96 -12.13 -17.10 -34.26
C ALA A 96 -11.28 -16.72 -35.48
N LEU A 97 -10.10 -16.12 -35.27
CA LEU A 97 -9.18 -15.77 -36.34
C LEU A 97 -8.62 -17.02 -37.05
N ASN A 98 -8.27 -18.07 -36.28
CA ASN A 98 -7.81 -19.34 -36.83
C ASN A 98 -8.92 -20.07 -37.60
N GLN A 99 -10.17 -20.02 -37.13
CA GLN A 99 -11.32 -20.55 -37.85
C GLN A 99 -11.56 -19.80 -39.17
N LEU A 100 -11.45 -18.47 -39.16
CA LEU A 100 -11.56 -17.65 -40.36
C LEU A 100 -10.46 -17.98 -41.37
N ALA A 101 -9.20 -18.08 -40.92
CA ALA A 101 -8.07 -18.48 -41.74
C ALA A 101 -8.20 -19.91 -42.29
N ALA A 102 -8.78 -20.84 -41.53
CA ALA A 102 -9.02 -22.22 -41.96
C ALA A 102 -10.14 -22.36 -43.01
N LEU A 103 -11.05 -21.38 -43.11
CA LEU A 103 -12.12 -21.37 -44.11
C LEU A 103 -11.62 -20.85 -45.48
N THR A 104 -10.61 -20.00 -45.51
CA THR A 104 -10.06 -19.44 -46.76
C THR A 104 -9.58 -20.52 -47.76
N PRO A 105 -8.85 -21.59 -47.35
CA PRO A 105 -8.52 -22.70 -48.23
C PRO A 105 -9.73 -23.48 -48.76
N ASN A 106 -10.81 -23.58 -47.99
CA ASN A 106 -12.04 -24.25 -48.43
C ASN A 106 -12.72 -23.43 -49.54
N LEU A 107 -12.85 -22.12 -49.35
CA LEU A 107 -13.35 -21.20 -50.38
C LEU A 107 -12.51 -21.28 -51.67
N ALA A 108 -11.18 -21.31 -51.55
CA ALA A 108 -10.28 -21.45 -52.69
C ALA A 108 -10.46 -22.80 -53.42
N SER A 109 -10.68 -23.88 -52.67
CA SER A 109 -10.92 -25.22 -53.23
C SER A 109 -12.24 -25.32 -53.99
N GLU A 110 -13.32 -24.72 -53.44
CA GLU A 110 -14.61 -24.65 -54.13
C GLU A 110 -14.58 -23.73 -55.34
N ASN A 111 -13.86 -22.61 -55.27
CA ASN A 111 -13.60 -21.74 -56.40
C ASN A 111 -12.85 -22.50 -57.53
N LEU A 112 -11.86 -23.32 -57.19
CA LEU A 112 -11.17 -24.18 -58.15
C LEU A 112 -12.12 -25.23 -58.77
N ARG A 113 -12.97 -25.88 -57.97
CA ARG A 113 -14.00 -26.81 -58.46
C ARG A 113 -14.91 -26.16 -59.49
N LEU A 114 -15.49 -25.00 -59.16
CA LEU A 114 -16.37 -24.25 -60.06
C LEU A 114 -15.66 -23.80 -61.35
N SER A 115 -14.36 -23.52 -61.28
CA SER A 115 -13.54 -23.20 -62.46
C SER A 115 -13.41 -24.41 -63.40
N VAL A 116 -13.21 -25.60 -62.85
CA VAL A 116 -13.18 -26.87 -63.61
C VAL A 116 -14.56 -27.19 -64.19
N ASP A 117 -15.64 -26.96 -63.43
CA ASP A 117 -17.02 -27.14 -63.92
C ASP A 117 -17.29 -26.21 -65.12
N LEU A 118 -16.93 -24.93 -65.04
CA LEU A 118 -17.02 -23.98 -66.17
C LEU A 118 -16.21 -24.42 -67.39
N GLN A 119 -14.99 -24.93 -67.17
CA GLN A 119 -14.16 -25.43 -68.27
C GLN A 119 -14.84 -26.58 -69.01
N THR A 120 -15.53 -27.46 -68.28
CA THR A 120 -16.27 -28.59 -68.85
C THR A 120 -17.51 -28.12 -69.62
N LEU A 121 -18.22 -27.11 -69.10
CA LEU A 121 -19.37 -26.45 -69.76
C LEU A 121 -18.98 -25.62 -70.99
N SER A 122 -17.73 -25.18 -71.11
CA SER A 122 -17.26 -24.38 -72.26
C SER A 122 -17.38 -25.10 -73.61
N GLN A 123 -17.52 -26.44 -73.60
CA GLN A 123 -17.67 -27.27 -74.80
C GLN A 123 -19.13 -27.36 -75.30
N THR A 124 -20.11 -27.00 -74.48
CA THR A 124 -21.55 -27.20 -74.74
C THR A 124 -22.41 -25.95 -74.53
N GLY A 125 -21.92 -24.95 -73.79
CA GLY A 125 -22.65 -23.71 -73.46
C GLY A 125 -22.52 -22.59 -74.50
N GLN A 126 -23.37 -21.58 -74.38
CA GLN A 126 -23.28 -20.36 -75.20
C GLN A 126 -22.03 -19.54 -74.81
N ALA A 127 -21.24 -19.13 -75.79
CA ALA A 127 -19.94 -18.46 -75.57
C ALA A 127 -20.03 -17.18 -74.72
N ILE A 128 -21.15 -16.44 -74.78
CA ILE A 128 -21.38 -15.22 -73.98
C ILE A 128 -21.57 -15.58 -72.49
N THR A 129 -22.42 -16.57 -72.20
CA THR A 129 -22.72 -17.05 -70.84
C THR A 129 -21.48 -17.62 -70.14
N ILE A 130 -20.63 -18.34 -70.87
CA ILE A 130 -19.37 -18.89 -70.33
C ILE A 130 -18.36 -17.77 -70.04
N LYS A 131 -18.27 -16.76 -70.92
CA LYS A 131 -17.39 -15.61 -70.72
C LYS A 131 -17.76 -14.85 -69.44
N ASP A 132 -19.04 -14.60 -69.21
CA ASP A 132 -19.52 -13.90 -68.01
C ASP A 132 -19.27 -14.72 -66.74
N GLY A 133 -19.45 -16.06 -66.81
CA GLY A 133 -19.09 -16.97 -65.73
C GLY A 133 -17.59 -16.97 -65.39
N ILE A 134 -16.72 -16.94 -66.40
CA ILE A 134 -15.25 -16.85 -66.20
C ILE A 134 -14.89 -15.51 -65.55
N VAL A 135 -15.48 -14.40 -65.98
CA VAL A 135 -15.27 -13.08 -65.36
C VAL A 135 -15.70 -13.10 -63.90
N ALA A 136 -16.85 -13.70 -63.61
CA ALA A 136 -17.32 -13.85 -62.23
C ALA A 136 -16.33 -14.68 -61.39
N MET A 137 -15.85 -15.81 -61.90
CA MET A 137 -14.88 -16.65 -61.18
C MET A 137 -13.52 -15.99 -60.94
N LEU A 138 -13.04 -15.19 -61.89
CA LEU A 138 -11.80 -14.42 -61.71
C LEU A 138 -11.97 -13.36 -60.61
N GLN A 139 -13.12 -12.70 -60.56
CA GLN A 139 -13.46 -11.76 -59.49
C GLN A 139 -13.55 -12.46 -58.13
N LEU A 140 -14.20 -13.63 -58.07
CA LEU A 140 -14.26 -14.45 -56.84
C LEU A 140 -12.87 -14.81 -56.33
N SER A 141 -11.99 -15.24 -57.25
CA SER A 141 -10.62 -15.59 -56.92
C SER A 141 -9.82 -14.40 -56.40
N ASP A 142 -10.01 -13.22 -56.98
CA ASP A 142 -9.36 -11.96 -56.59
C ASP A 142 -9.84 -11.50 -55.21
N ASP A 143 -11.14 -11.61 -54.93
CA ASP A 143 -11.74 -11.30 -53.64
C ASP A 143 -11.26 -12.28 -52.54
N ILE A 144 -11.19 -13.59 -52.81
CA ILE A 144 -10.62 -14.58 -51.87
C ILE A 144 -9.13 -14.32 -51.61
N GLY A 145 -8.36 -13.95 -52.63
CA GLY A 145 -6.95 -13.58 -52.47
C GLY A 145 -6.78 -12.35 -51.57
N THR A 146 -7.55 -11.30 -51.85
CA THR A 146 -7.57 -10.06 -51.05
C THR A 146 -7.99 -10.35 -49.60
N MET A 147 -8.94 -11.26 -49.40
CA MET A 147 -9.36 -11.71 -48.06
C MET A 147 -8.20 -12.35 -47.29
N ALA A 148 -7.45 -13.25 -47.95
CA ALA A 148 -6.33 -13.96 -47.34
C ALA A 148 -5.22 -12.99 -46.89
N ASP A 149 -4.84 -12.06 -47.76
CA ASP A 149 -3.80 -11.05 -47.46
C ASP A 149 -4.19 -10.21 -46.24
N ARG A 150 -5.46 -9.84 -46.16
CA ARG A 150 -5.97 -8.98 -45.08
C ARG A 150 -6.17 -9.72 -43.77
N ILE A 151 -6.52 -11.01 -43.81
CA ILE A 151 -6.47 -11.87 -42.62
C ILE A 151 -5.04 -12.00 -42.10
N GLY A 152 -4.05 -12.13 -43.00
CA GLY A 152 -2.63 -12.12 -42.66
C GLY A 152 -2.19 -10.83 -41.96
N GLU A 153 -2.56 -9.67 -42.50
CA GLU A 153 -2.24 -8.37 -41.90
C GLU A 153 -2.87 -8.20 -40.50
N MET A 154 -4.12 -8.64 -40.31
CA MET A 154 -4.76 -8.65 -38.99
C MET A 154 -4.01 -9.56 -38.00
N ALA A 155 -3.56 -10.74 -38.44
CA ALA A 155 -2.80 -11.67 -37.61
C ALA A 155 -1.47 -11.06 -37.15
N ASP A 156 -0.73 -10.39 -38.06
CA ASP A 156 0.53 -9.72 -37.73
C ASP A 156 0.33 -8.59 -36.72
N LYS A 157 -0.71 -7.77 -36.89
CA LYS A 157 -1.06 -6.69 -35.94
C LYS A 157 -1.37 -7.24 -34.55
N ILE A 158 -2.10 -8.35 -34.47
CA ILE A 158 -2.43 -9.03 -33.21
C ILE A 158 -1.16 -9.60 -32.55
N LEU A 159 -0.25 -10.18 -33.33
CA LEU A 159 1.02 -10.73 -32.81
C LEU A 159 1.91 -9.65 -32.20
N VAL A 160 2.14 -8.54 -32.91
CA VAL A 160 2.96 -7.41 -32.41
C VAL A 160 2.39 -6.84 -31.11
N MET A 161 1.07 -6.84 -30.98
CA MET A 161 0.42 -6.37 -29.76
C MET A 161 0.56 -7.36 -28.60
N SER A 162 0.53 -8.67 -28.86
CA SER A 162 0.83 -9.71 -27.87
C SER A 162 2.24 -9.51 -27.28
N ASP A 163 3.24 -9.25 -28.12
CA ASP A 163 4.62 -8.95 -27.66
C ASP A 163 4.67 -7.71 -26.76
N ASN A 164 3.93 -6.65 -27.11
CA ASN A 164 3.86 -5.42 -26.31
C ASN A 164 3.21 -5.66 -24.94
N ILE A 165 2.20 -6.54 -24.86
CA ILE A 165 1.59 -6.95 -23.59
C ILE A 165 2.60 -7.73 -22.74
N GLY A 166 3.36 -8.64 -23.34
CA GLY A 166 4.46 -9.34 -22.66
C GLY A 166 5.49 -8.37 -22.06
N LEU A 167 5.94 -7.38 -22.83
CA LEU A 167 6.87 -6.35 -22.34
C LEU A 167 6.27 -5.49 -21.22
N MET A 168 4.97 -5.20 -21.26
CA MET A 168 4.28 -4.51 -20.17
C MET A 168 4.22 -5.37 -18.90
N ALA A 169 3.97 -6.67 -19.02
CA ALA A 169 3.96 -7.60 -17.90
C ALA A 169 5.34 -7.64 -17.20
N ASP A 170 6.42 -7.72 -17.98
CA ASP A 170 7.79 -7.67 -17.44
C ASP A 170 8.06 -6.37 -16.67
N ARG A 171 7.63 -5.22 -17.21
CA ARG A 171 7.76 -3.92 -16.54
C ARG A 171 6.95 -3.82 -15.26
N ILE A 172 5.76 -4.45 -15.22
CA ILE A 172 4.93 -4.51 -14.01
C ILE A 172 5.65 -5.31 -12.93
N ILE A 173 6.21 -6.49 -13.27
CA ILE A 173 6.98 -7.31 -12.32
C ILE A 173 8.17 -6.54 -11.77
N ALA A 174 8.98 -5.93 -12.64
CA ALA A 174 10.13 -5.12 -12.21
C ALA A 174 9.72 -3.95 -11.30
N THR A 175 8.59 -3.31 -11.60
CA THR A 175 8.06 -2.23 -10.74
C THR A 175 7.63 -2.75 -9.37
N GLN A 176 7.03 -3.95 -9.30
CA GLN A 176 6.64 -4.59 -8.04
C GLN A 176 7.86 -4.97 -7.19
N GLU A 177 8.92 -5.49 -7.79
CA GLU A 177 10.18 -5.79 -7.10
C GLU A 177 10.78 -4.53 -6.46
N ILE A 178 10.90 -3.44 -7.22
CA ILE A 178 11.38 -2.14 -6.72
C ILE A 178 10.50 -1.60 -5.59
N GLN A 179 9.17 -1.73 -5.71
CA GLN A 179 8.25 -1.31 -4.64
C GLN A 179 8.45 -2.13 -3.36
N ASN A 180 8.64 -3.45 -3.47
CA ASN A 180 8.90 -4.31 -2.32
C ASN A 180 10.22 -3.94 -1.63
N GLU A 181 11.29 -3.72 -2.40
CA GLU A 181 12.59 -3.27 -1.86
C GLU A 181 12.47 -1.91 -1.14
N ASN A 182 11.75 -0.95 -1.72
CA ASN A 182 11.52 0.35 -1.11
C ASN A 182 10.72 0.26 0.20
N ILE A 183 9.72 -0.62 0.28
CA ILE A 183 8.96 -0.87 1.52
C ILE A 183 9.89 -1.46 2.59
N GLN A 184 10.75 -2.42 2.23
CA GLN A 184 11.72 -3.00 3.16
C GLN A 184 12.73 -1.96 3.67
N LEU A 185 13.27 -1.11 2.78
CA LEU A 185 14.16 -0.01 3.14
C LEU A 185 13.49 1.02 4.06
N THR A 186 12.23 1.35 3.78
CA THR A 186 11.44 2.28 4.61
C THR A 186 11.23 1.71 6.01
N GLN A 187 10.89 0.43 6.12
CA GLN A 187 10.75 -0.23 7.42
C GLN A 187 12.06 -0.25 8.20
N GLN A 188 13.19 -0.59 7.55
CA GLN A 188 14.51 -0.55 8.19
C GLN A 188 14.88 0.87 8.66
N SER A 189 14.64 1.89 7.84
CA SER A 189 14.89 3.29 8.21
C SER A 189 14.04 3.75 9.38
N ILE A 190 12.76 3.36 9.43
CA ILE A 190 11.86 3.68 10.56
C ILE A 190 12.37 2.99 11.84
N LEU A 191 12.69 1.70 11.81
CA LEU A 191 13.21 0.98 12.97
C LEU A 191 14.53 1.56 13.47
N GLN A 192 15.44 1.90 12.56
CA GLN A 192 16.70 2.54 12.91
C GLN A 192 16.46 3.94 13.52
N THR A 193 15.53 4.71 12.95
CA THR A 193 15.18 6.04 13.47
C THR A 193 14.55 5.94 14.86
N GLN A 194 13.65 4.98 15.10
CA GLN A 194 13.07 4.71 16.41
C GLN A 194 14.16 4.32 17.42
N THR A 195 15.08 3.45 17.04
CA THR A 195 16.23 3.05 17.88
C THR A 195 17.11 4.26 18.23
N ASN A 196 17.45 5.08 17.24
CA ASN A 196 18.25 6.28 17.43
C ASN A 196 17.52 7.29 18.35
N MET A 197 16.21 7.48 18.16
CA MET A 197 15.40 8.37 18.98
C MET A 197 15.33 7.89 20.44
N LEU A 198 15.09 6.60 20.69
CA LEU A 198 15.12 6.03 22.05
C LEU A 198 16.49 6.23 22.71
N THR A 199 17.58 6.04 21.94
CA THR A 199 18.94 6.25 22.42
C THR A 199 19.19 7.72 22.76
N VAL A 200 18.76 8.67 21.93
CA VAL A 200 18.95 10.10 22.18
C VAL A 200 18.08 10.59 23.35
N THR A 201 16.83 10.17 23.42
CA THR A 201 15.93 10.51 24.54
C THR A 201 16.50 9.99 25.86
N SER A 202 16.95 8.73 25.91
CA SER A 202 17.58 8.19 27.11
C SER A 202 18.83 8.97 27.53
N LEU A 203 19.67 9.42 26.58
CA LEU A 203 20.87 10.23 26.85
C LEU A 203 20.55 11.64 27.40
N VAL A 204 19.57 12.33 26.83
CA VAL A 204 19.20 13.71 27.20
C VAL A 204 18.51 13.76 28.56
N GLU A 205 17.60 12.82 28.82
CA GLU A 205 16.88 12.74 30.10
C GLU A 205 17.77 12.26 31.24
N THR A 206 18.62 11.25 30.98
CA THR A 206 19.71 10.80 31.86
C THR A 206 20.57 11.99 32.32
N SER A 207 21.04 12.80 31.36
CA SER A 207 21.95 13.91 31.69
C SER A 207 21.30 14.96 32.58
N THR A 208 20.00 15.23 32.43
CA THR A 208 19.33 16.32 33.17
C THR A 208 19.00 15.92 34.61
N ASN A 209 18.50 14.70 34.83
CA ASN A 209 18.13 14.21 36.15
C ASN A 209 19.38 13.83 36.97
N ASP A 210 20.39 13.22 36.35
CA ASP A 210 21.65 12.87 37.03
C ASP A 210 22.38 14.13 37.50
N LEU A 211 22.46 15.18 36.67
CA LEU A 211 23.04 16.47 37.09
C LEU A 211 22.30 17.09 38.28
N THR A 212 20.98 16.98 38.34
CA THR A 212 20.17 17.53 39.44
C THR A 212 20.40 16.75 40.73
N LEU A 213 20.40 15.42 40.68
CA LEU A 213 20.63 14.57 41.86
C LEU A 213 22.08 14.69 42.34
N ASP A 214 23.06 14.72 41.43
CA ASP A 214 24.46 14.92 41.78
C ASP A 214 24.71 16.28 42.44
N GLN A 215 24.05 17.34 41.95
CA GLN A 215 24.12 18.65 42.59
C GLN A 215 23.52 18.62 44.01
N LEU A 216 22.44 17.89 44.24
CA LEU A 216 21.89 17.69 45.60
C LEU A 216 22.87 16.94 46.50
N VAL A 217 23.57 15.92 46.00
CA VAL A 217 24.60 15.20 46.75
C VAL A 217 25.76 16.14 47.13
N ILE A 218 26.24 16.95 46.18
CA ILE A 218 27.32 17.91 46.40
C ILE A 218 26.90 18.96 47.44
N ASP A 219 25.74 19.59 47.25
CA ASP A 219 25.23 20.63 48.15
C ASP A 219 24.94 20.06 49.55
N GLY A 220 24.39 18.85 49.61
CA GLY A 220 24.08 18.15 50.85
C GLY A 220 25.33 17.73 51.63
N ASN A 221 26.37 17.24 50.95
CA ASN A 221 27.66 16.91 51.57
C ASN A 221 28.36 18.18 52.10
N LEU A 222 28.29 19.29 51.35
CA LEU A 222 28.80 20.58 51.81
C LEU A 222 28.04 21.05 53.05
N LEU A 223 26.71 20.91 53.07
CA LEU A 223 25.89 21.23 54.22
C LEU A 223 26.23 20.35 55.43
N ALA A 224 26.36 19.04 55.24
CA ALA A 224 26.76 18.11 56.30
C ALA A 224 28.12 18.48 56.89
N ALA A 225 29.11 18.80 56.04
CA ALA A 225 30.42 19.25 56.49
C ALA A 225 30.34 20.57 57.29
N LYS A 226 29.53 21.53 56.83
CA LYS A 226 29.29 22.77 57.57
C LYS A 226 28.65 22.50 58.93
N MET A 227 27.68 21.59 59.00
CA MET A 227 27.00 21.25 60.25
C MET A 227 27.96 20.57 61.24
N VAL A 228 28.73 19.59 60.80
CA VAL A 228 29.71 18.92 61.68
C VAL A 228 30.79 19.87 62.20
N ALA A 229 31.13 20.93 61.44
CA ALA A 229 32.11 21.93 61.85
C ALA A 229 31.58 22.94 62.90
N VAL A 230 30.28 22.96 63.20
CA VAL A 230 29.71 23.91 64.17
C VAL A 230 30.03 23.46 65.60
N ILE A 231 30.82 24.28 66.29
CA ILE A 231 31.14 24.09 67.71
C ILE A 231 30.23 25.00 68.54
N LEU A 232 29.31 24.39 69.29
CA LEU A 232 28.38 25.11 70.16
C LEU A 232 29.06 25.57 71.45
N ASN A 233 28.74 26.78 71.89
CA ASN A 233 29.05 27.27 73.23
C ASN A 233 27.87 28.09 73.78
N PRO A 234 27.80 28.35 75.10
CA PRO A 234 26.64 28.98 75.74
C PRO A 234 26.27 30.38 75.19
N PHE A 235 27.24 31.09 74.63
CA PHE A 235 27.08 32.47 74.16
C PHE A 235 26.72 32.56 72.68
N THR A 236 27.15 31.60 71.85
CA THR A 236 26.96 31.65 70.39
C THR A 236 26.01 30.59 69.83
N MET A 237 25.60 29.58 70.61
CA MET A 237 24.82 28.47 70.04
C MET A 237 23.47 28.90 69.45
N LYS A 238 22.83 29.95 70.01
CA LYS A 238 21.59 30.50 69.45
C LYS A 238 21.79 30.97 68.00
N THR A 239 22.86 31.72 67.73
CA THR A 239 23.10 32.27 66.39
C THR A 239 23.60 31.17 65.45
N GLN A 240 24.49 30.29 65.93
CA GLN A 240 25.00 29.17 65.14
C GLN A 240 23.89 28.21 64.69
N LEU A 241 23.00 27.80 65.59
CA LEU A 241 21.89 26.90 65.25
C LEU A 241 20.84 27.58 64.38
N ALA A 242 20.63 28.89 64.53
CA ALA A 242 19.77 29.66 63.63
C ALA A 242 20.35 29.68 62.19
N THR A 243 21.66 29.90 62.04
CA THR A 243 22.33 29.84 60.74
C THR A 243 22.24 28.45 60.12
N VAL A 244 22.49 27.40 60.90
CA VAL A 244 22.34 26.01 60.42
C VAL A 244 20.91 25.70 59.99
N ALA A 245 19.91 26.18 60.74
CA ALA A 245 18.50 26.04 60.37
C ALA A 245 18.18 26.73 59.02
N THR A 246 18.74 27.91 58.76
CA THR A 246 18.60 28.59 57.47
C THR A 246 19.28 27.82 56.32
N ASP A 247 20.47 27.28 56.56
CA ASP A 247 21.19 26.50 55.56
C ASP A 247 20.43 25.20 55.21
N VAL A 248 19.86 24.52 56.21
CA VAL A 248 19.01 23.34 56.02
C VAL A 248 17.71 23.68 55.29
N GLN A 249 17.05 24.80 55.59
CA GLN A 249 15.86 25.25 54.83
C GLN A 249 16.18 25.53 53.37
N THR A 250 17.32 26.17 53.11
CA THR A 250 17.78 26.44 51.74
C THR A 250 17.98 25.13 50.97
N PHE A 251 18.55 24.12 51.62
CA PHE A 251 18.73 22.81 51.02
C PHE A 251 17.40 22.05 50.85
N LEU A 252 16.49 22.10 51.83
CA LEU A 252 15.13 21.56 51.72
C LEU A 252 14.37 22.14 50.52
N ALA A 253 14.52 23.44 50.25
CA ALA A 253 13.92 24.05 49.06
C ALA A 253 14.44 23.40 47.77
N LYS A 254 15.74 23.15 47.67
CA LYS A 254 16.34 22.45 46.51
C LYS A 254 15.83 21.02 46.37
N VAL A 255 15.74 20.27 47.48
CA VAL A 255 15.18 18.91 47.50
C VAL A 255 13.71 18.92 47.05
N THR A 256 12.94 19.92 47.48
CA THR A 256 11.52 20.07 47.09
C THR A 256 11.36 20.41 45.61
N THR A 257 12.23 21.26 45.05
CA THR A 257 12.26 21.54 43.61
C THR A 257 12.55 20.28 42.81
N ALA A 258 13.57 19.51 43.21
CA ALA A 258 13.91 18.25 42.54
C ALA A 258 12.76 17.23 42.59
N TYR A 259 12.12 17.09 43.76
CA TYR A 259 10.91 16.27 43.91
C TYR A 259 9.80 16.72 42.92
N GLY A 260 9.55 18.02 42.80
CA GLY A 260 8.53 18.55 41.90
C GLY A 260 8.79 18.22 40.43
N THR A 261 10.05 18.32 40.00
CA THR A 261 10.49 17.93 38.66
C THR A 261 10.26 16.43 38.42
N ILE A 262 10.69 15.59 39.37
CA ILE A 262 10.54 14.13 39.27
C ILE A 262 9.07 13.71 39.23
N ALA A 263 8.23 14.32 40.09
CA ALA A 263 6.79 14.05 40.13
C ALA A 263 6.08 14.48 38.84
N GLN A 264 6.47 15.62 38.24
CA GLN A 264 5.94 16.05 36.96
C GLN A 264 6.32 15.09 35.84
N GLN A 265 7.59 14.69 35.75
CA GLN A 265 8.07 13.76 34.73
C GLN A 265 7.44 12.37 34.88
N SER A 266 7.16 11.95 36.12
CA SER A 266 6.42 10.73 36.41
C SER A 266 4.97 10.78 35.94
N ALA A 267 4.28 11.91 36.12
CA ALA A 267 2.93 12.09 35.60
C ALA A 267 2.88 12.12 34.07
N THR A 268 3.97 12.52 33.39
CA THR A 268 4.06 12.56 31.92
C THR A 268 4.75 11.34 31.30
N SER A 269 5.19 10.37 32.09
CA SER A 269 5.98 9.21 31.62
C SER A 269 7.24 9.58 30.83
N THR A 270 7.87 10.72 31.13
CA THR A 270 9.05 11.25 30.42
C THR A 270 10.33 11.19 31.27
N MET A 271 10.42 10.26 32.21
CA MET A 271 11.65 10.04 32.96
C MET A 271 12.28 8.72 32.55
N TYR A 272 13.45 8.81 31.93
CA TYR A 272 14.34 7.67 31.80
C TYR A 272 15.06 7.38 33.12
N ILE A 273 14.99 6.13 33.59
CA ILE A 273 15.65 5.67 34.82
C ILE A 273 16.85 4.83 34.44
N ASN A 274 18.03 5.24 34.89
CA ASN A 274 19.27 4.50 34.69
C ASN A 274 19.92 4.14 36.04
N THR A 275 20.98 3.33 36.00
CA THR A 275 21.73 2.90 37.19
C THR A 275 22.37 4.07 37.94
N THR A 276 22.79 5.11 37.23
CA THR A 276 23.37 6.33 37.82
C THR A 276 22.33 7.09 38.63
N SER A 277 21.12 7.32 38.13
CA SER A 277 20.05 8.03 38.85
C SER A 277 19.67 7.32 40.16
N LEU A 278 19.59 5.98 40.13
CA LEU A 278 19.35 5.18 41.34
C LEU A 278 20.52 5.25 42.33
N THR A 279 21.76 5.27 41.81
CA THR A 279 22.96 5.44 42.63
C THR A 279 23.02 6.83 43.27
N SER A 280 22.69 7.89 42.52
CA SER A 280 22.66 9.26 43.01
C SER A 280 21.52 9.46 44.02
N LEU A 281 20.35 8.84 43.82
CA LEU A 281 19.28 8.85 44.83
C LEU A 281 19.70 8.14 46.13
N ALA A 282 20.38 6.99 46.01
CA ALA A 282 20.96 6.31 47.16
C ALA A 282 22.01 7.19 47.88
N ASN A 283 22.85 7.91 47.13
CA ASN A 283 23.81 8.85 47.68
C ASN A 283 23.14 10.04 48.39
N VAL A 284 22.01 10.55 47.88
CA VAL A 284 21.20 11.58 48.56
C VAL A 284 20.65 11.03 49.89
N SER A 285 20.19 9.78 49.92
CA SER A 285 19.73 9.13 51.16
C SER A 285 20.85 8.93 52.19
N ILE A 286 22.04 8.53 51.74
CA ILE A 286 23.24 8.41 52.59
C ILE A 286 23.65 9.80 53.13
N MET A 287 23.58 10.84 52.30
CA MET A 287 23.87 12.21 52.72
C MET A 287 22.88 12.70 53.79
N LEU A 288 21.57 12.40 53.69
CA LEU A 288 20.61 12.72 54.75
C LEU A 288 20.99 12.09 56.09
N THR A 289 21.50 10.86 56.08
CA THR A 289 21.98 10.18 57.30
C THR A 289 23.13 10.97 57.95
N SER A 290 23.97 11.61 57.14
CA SER A 290 25.05 12.48 57.64
C SER A 290 24.52 13.78 58.26
N LEU A 291 23.45 14.37 57.72
CA LEU A 291 22.77 15.52 58.33
C LEU A 291 22.14 15.14 59.69
N THR A 292 21.46 14.00 59.76
CA THR A 292 20.88 13.48 61.01
C THR A 292 21.96 13.24 62.06
N THR A 293 23.10 12.65 61.68
CA THR A 293 24.24 12.44 62.60
C THR A 293 24.76 13.76 63.17
N ALA A 294 24.82 14.83 62.36
CA ALA A 294 25.21 16.15 62.84
C ALA A 294 24.18 16.76 63.82
N VAL A 295 22.89 16.57 63.56
CA VAL A 295 21.80 16.98 64.47
C VAL A 295 21.89 16.23 65.80
N ASP A 296 22.15 14.92 65.79
CA ASP A 296 22.36 14.13 67.02
C ASP A 296 23.57 14.66 67.82
N GLY A 297 24.65 15.06 67.14
CA GLY A 297 25.79 15.73 67.76
C GLY A 297 25.42 17.04 68.46
N TYR A 298 24.53 17.84 67.86
CA TYR A 298 24.02 19.05 68.51
C TYR A 298 23.14 18.76 69.72
N VAL A 299 22.31 17.71 69.67
CA VAL A 299 21.50 17.29 70.84
C VAL A 299 22.41 17.02 72.04
N ILE A 300 23.49 16.25 71.83
CA ILE A 300 24.48 15.95 72.88
C ILE A 300 25.16 17.22 73.38
N ALA A 301 25.60 18.10 72.48
CA ALA A 301 26.28 19.34 72.84
C ALA A 301 25.36 20.31 73.61
N ILE A 302 24.10 20.45 73.21
CA ILE A 302 23.12 21.29 73.92
C ILE A 302 22.83 20.71 75.31
N ASP A 303 22.69 19.38 75.43
CA ASP A 303 22.45 18.73 76.72
C ASP A 303 23.59 18.98 77.71
N ALA A 304 24.84 18.92 77.23
CA ALA A 304 26.03 19.24 78.03
C ALA A 304 26.10 20.72 78.46
N LEU A 305 25.60 21.64 77.62
CA LEU A 305 25.66 23.08 77.84
C LEU A 305 24.43 23.65 78.58
N LYS A 306 23.35 22.86 78.77
CA LYS A 306 22.04 23.36 79.25
C LYS A 306 22.11 24.08 80.60
N ASN A 307 22.95 23.61 81.52
CA ASN A 307 23.05 24.14 82.89
C ASN A 307 23.83 25.45 82.99
N ILE A 308 24.62 25.78 81.97
CA ILE A 308 25.48 26.97 81.93
C ILE A 308 25.04 28.00 80.88
N THR A 309 23.87 27.79 80.28
CA THR A 309 23.28 28.64 79.26
C THR A 309 22.06 29.37 79.81
N SER A 310 21.88 30.65 79.44
CA SER A 310 20.64 31.37 79.70
C SER A 310 19.41 30.69 79.07
N SER A 311 18.28 30.70 79.79
CA SER A 311 17.02 30.09 79.33
C SER A 311 16.54 30.62 77.97
N THR A 312 16.79 31.91 77.68
CA THR A 312 16.45 32.53 76.40
C THR A 312 17.29 31.98 75.24
N SER A 313 18.60 31.77 75.46
CA SER A 313 19.48 31.19 74.44
C SER A 313 19.18 29.71 74.23
N LEU A 314 18.94 28.96 75.31
CA LEU A 314 18.57 27.55 75.26
C LEU A 314 17.23 27.33 74.53
N SER A 315 16.19 28.10 74.88
CA SER A 315 14.88 28.00 74.23
C SER A 315 14.93 28.30 72.73
N ALA A 316 15.66 29.35 72.32
CA ALA A 316 15.85 29.67 70.91
C ALA A 316 16.63 28.58 70.15
N SER A 317 17.66 28.02 70.80
CA SER A 317 18.48 26.93 70.24
C SER A 317 17.67 25.65 70.05
N LEU A 318 16.85 25.28 71.05
CA LEU A 318 15.93 24.14 70.95
C LEU A 318 14.87 24.34 69.86
N LYS A 319 14.38 25.58 69.68
CA LYS A 319 13.47 25.89 68.57
C LYS A 319 14.13 25.68 67.21
N SER A 320 15.37 26.14 67.02
CA SER A 320 16.14 25.87 65.79
C SER A 320 16.39 24.38 65.57
N MET A 321 16.66 23.62 66.64
CA MET A 321 16.83 22.16 66.56
C MET A 321 15.56 21.42 66.16
N LEU A 322 14.41 21.79 66.71
CA LEU A 322 13.13 21.22 66.33
C LEU A 322 12.80 21.55 64.86
N GLN A 323 13.10 22.78 64.43
CA GLN A 323 12.94 23.18 63.03
C GLN A 323 13.86 22.37 62.11
N LEU A 324 15.14 22.20 62.46
CA LEU A 324 16.10 21.38 61.73
C LEU A 324 15.63 19.93 61.58
N SER A 325 15.20 19.31 62.67
CA SER A 325 14.68 17.95 62.65
C SER A 325 13.42 17.82 61.81
N ALA A 326 12.51 18.81 61.86
CA ALA A 326 11.32 18.83 61.03
C ALA A 326 11.67 18.96 59.54
N ASP A 327 12.57 19.89 59.20
CA ASP A 327 12.99 20.12 57.81
C ASP A 327 13.72 18.91 57.21
N ILE A 328 14.59 18.25 58.00
CA ILE A 328 15.23 16.98 57.59
C ILE A 328 14.20 15.85 57.43
N GLY A 329 13.20 15.77 58.32
CA GLY A 329 12.11 14.81 58.18
C GLY A 329 11.29 15.01 56.91
N VAL A 330 11.01 16.26 56.53
CA VAL A 330 10.33 16.59 55.26
C VAL A 330 11.20 16.19 54.07
N MET A 331 12.51 16.47 54.09
CA MET A 331 13.43 16.03 53.03
C MET A 331 13.45 14.51 52.88
N ALA A 332 13.52 13.78 54.00
CA ALA A 332 13.51 12.32 54.00
C ALA A 332 12.24 11.76 53.36
N ASN A 333 11.06 12.28 53.72
CA ASN A 333 9.80 11.87 53.10
C ASN A 333 9.80 12.17 51.59
N ARG A 334 10.27 13.34 51.17
CA ARG A 334 10.34 13.67 49.74
C ARG A 334 11.28 12.77 48.96
N ILE A 335 12.42 12.38 49.55
CA ILE A 335 13.39 11.46 48.91
C ILE A 335 12.81 10.04 48.80
N LEU A 336 12.05 9.58 49.80
CA LEU A 336 11.33 8.31 49.70
C LEU A 336 10.25 8.34 48.62
N GLU A 337 9.43 9.40 48.59
CA GLU A 337 8.41 9.58 47.55
C GLU A 337 9.04 9.67 46.14
N MET A 338 10.20 10.32 45.98
CA MET A 338 10.96 10.29 44.72
C MET A 338 11.35 8.85 44.34
N GLY A 339 11.80 8.05 45.31
CA GLY A 339 12.13 6.64 45.11
C GLY A 339 10.92 5.81 44.65
N ASP A 340 9.76 6.01 45.26
CA ASP A 340 8.53 5.32 44.89
C ASP A 340 8.07 5.71 43.47
N LEU A 341 8.14 7.00 43.12
CA LEU A 341 7.81 7.49 41.77
C LEU A 341 8.73 6.88 40.72
N ILE A 342 10.04 6.83 41.00
CA ILE A 342 11.04 6.20 40.14
C ILE A 342 10.72 4.71 39.96
N LEU A 343 10.40 3.99 41.03
CA LEU A 343 10.06 2.57 40.93
C LEU A 343 8.79 2.33 40.09
N ALA A 344 7.74 3.12 40.29
CA ALA A 344 6.50 3.03 39.51
C ALA A 344 6.71 3.35 38.01
N MET A 345 7.62 4.28 37.68
CA MET A 345 7.99 4.55 36.29
C MET A 345 8.76 3.41 35.65
N ALA A 346 9.62 2.72 36.40
CA ALA A 346 10.34 1.55 35.89
C ALA A 346 9.37 0.43 35.47
N ASP A 347 8.27 0.25 36.21
CA ASP A 347 7.21 -0.70 35.85
C ASP A 347 6.44 -0.27 34.58
N ASN A 348 6.12 1.02 34.44
CA ASN A 348 5.46 1.55 33.24
C ASN A 348 6.34 1.42 31.98
N ILE A 349 7.65 1.62 32.09
CA ILE A 349 8.60 1.40 30.99
C ILE A 349 8.61 -0.07 30.56
N GLY A 350 8.52 -1.01 31.52
CA GLY A 350 8.36 -2.43 31.21
C GLY A 350 7.08 -2.72 30.40
N MET A 351 5.96 -2.11 30.79
CA MET A 351 4.68 -2.26 30.09
C MET A 351 4.70 -1.63 28.68
N GLU A 352 5.33 -0.45 28.52
CA GLU A 352 5.49 0.18 27.21
C GLU A 352 6.42 -0.64 26.30
N ALA A 353 7.47 -1.26 26.84
CA ALA A 353 8.32 -2.18 26.09
C ALA A 353 7.53 -3.39 25.58
N ASP A 354 6.64 -3.96 26.41
CA ASP A 354 5.72 -5.03 25.99
C ASP A 354 4.74 -4.54 24.91
N GLN A 355 4.20 -3.33 25.04
CA GLN A 355 3.30 -2.72 24.04
C GLN A 355 4.01 -2.48 22.69
N ILE A 356 5.28 -2.06 22.71
CA ILE A 356 6.13 -1.90 21.52
C ILE A 356 6.35 -3.27 20.86
N LEU A 357 6.63 -4.31 21.64
CA LEU A 357 6.80 -5.67 21.13
C LEU A 357 5.51 -6.19 20.48
N ILE A 358 4.35 -5.98 21.11
CA ILE A 358 3.03 -6.31 20.55
C ILE A 358 2.79 -5.55 19.24
N THR A 359 3.13 -4.26 19.21
CA THR A 359 3.00 -3.40 18.02
C THR A 359 3.88 -3.90 16.88
N GLN A 360 5.13 -4.29 17.18
CA GLN A 360 6.05 -4.90 16.22
C GLN A 360 5.50 -6.24 15.69
N GLN A 361 4.91 -7.06 16.56
CA GLN A 361 4.31 -8.34 16.17
C GLN A 361 3.08 -8.16 15.27
N LEU A 362 2.23 -7.17 15.56
CA LEU A 362 1.10 -6.78 14.72
C LEU A 362 1.56 -6.22 13.37
N GLN A 363 2.60 -5.39 13.34
CA GLN A 363 3.18 -4.89 12.09
C GLN A 363 3.73 -6.04 11.23
N ASN A 364 4.46 -6.98 11.83
CA ASN A 364 4.95 -8.18 11.12
C ASN A 364 3.80 -9.04 10.56
N ALA A 365 2.72 -9.23 11.33
CA ALA A 365 1.55 -9.97 10.87
C ALA A 365 0.82 -9.26 9.70
N ASN A 366 0.73 -7.93 9.75
CA ASN A 366 0.15 -7.14 8.67
C ASN A 366 0.99 -7.21 7.38
N VAL A 367 2.32 -7.15 7.49
CA VAL A 367 3.23 -7.34 6.34
C VAL A 367 3.05 -8.74 5.73
N ALA A 368 3.00 -9.78 6.54
CA ALA A 368 2.77 -11.16 6.07
C ALA A 368 1.39 -11.33 5.40
N THR A 369 0.36 -10.66 5.91
CA THR A 369 -0.99 -10.68 5.33
C THR A 369 -1.02 -9.98 3.98
N VAL A 370 -0.40 -8.80 3.88
CA VAL A 370 -0.25 -8.06 2.62
C VAL A 370 0.52 -8.90 1.59
N GLN A 371 1.61 -9.55 2.00
CA GLN A 371 2.39 -10.42 1.13
C GLN A 371 1.57 -11.63 0.65
N THR A 372 0.76 -12.24 1.52
CA THR A 372 -0.14 -13.35 1.18
C THR A 372 -1.24 -12.92 0.19
N SER A 373 -1.83 -11.74 0.39
CA SER A 373 -2.80 -11.18 -0.56
C SER A 373 -2.19 -10.87 -1.92
N ILE A 374 -0.93 -10.39 -1.95
CA ILE A 374 -0.21 -10.18 -3.21
C ILE A 374 0.03 -11.51 -3.92
N LEU A 375 0.53 -12.53 -3.21
CA LEU A 375 0.75 -13.86 -3.78
C LEU A 375 -0.55 -14.47 -4.31
N ALA A 376 -1.66 -14.34 -3.59
CA ALA A 376 -2.97 -14.81 -4.05
C ALA A 376 -3.46 -14.07 -5.30
N ALA A 377 -3.22 -12.76 -5.39
CA ALA A 377 -3.54 -11.98 -6.59
C ALA A 377 -2.66 -12.38 -7.79
N GLN A 378 -1.38 -12.66 -7.55
CA GLN A 378 -0.45 -13.16 -8.56
C GLN A 378 -0.84 -14.57 -9.03
N ASP A 379 -1.17 -15.49 -8.12
CA ASP A 379 -1.62 -16.85 -8.43
C ASP A 379 -2.94 -16.86 -9.20
N LEU A 380 -3.88 -15.99 -8.82
CA LEU A 380 -5.12 -15.78 -9.57
C LEU A 380 -4.82 -15.31 -11.00
N ALA A 381 -3.94 -14.32 -11.15
CA ALA A 381 -3.56 -13.80 -12.46
C ALA A 381 -2.88 -14.88 -13.31
N ILE A 382 -1.93 -15.64 -12.76
CA ILE A 382 -1.26 -16.76 -13.42
C ILE A 382 -2.26 -17.85 -13.80
N THR A 383 -3.19 -18.18 -12.90
CA THR A 383 -4.23 -19.18 -13.17
C THR A 383 -5.16 -18.73 -14.27
N ILE A 384 -5.52 -17.44 -14.34
CA ILE A 384 -6.30 -16.88 -15.44
C ILE A 384 -5.53 -16.96 -16.75
N ILE A 385 -4.23 -16.65 -16.76
CA ILE A 385 -3.35 -16.77 -17.93
C ILE A 385 -3.28 -18.23 -18.39
N ALA A 386 -3.00 -19.16 -17.48
CA ALA A 386 -2.86 -20.59 -17.78
C ALA A 386 -4.19 -21.25 -18.20
N ALA A 387 -5.29 -20.95 -17.52
CA ALA A 387 -6.61 -21.49 -17.85
C ALA A 387 -7.14 -20.98 -19.20
N ARG A 388 -6.66 -19.81 -19.64
CA ARG A 388 -6.99 -19.25 -20.95
C ARG A 388 -5.92 -19.49 -22.00
N ASN A 389 -4.81 -20.18 -21.71
CA ASN A 389 -3.66 -20.33 -22.64
C ASN A 389 -3.23 -18.99 -23.27
N LEU A 390 -3.21 -17.91 -22.47
CA LEU A 390 -2.74 -16.59 -22.89
C LEU A 390 -1.21 -16.51 -22.96
#